data_AF-A0A2S2QP23-F1
#
_entry.id   AF-A0A2S2QP23-F1
#
_cell.length_a   1.000
_cell.length_b   1.000
_cell.length_c   1.000
_cell.angle_alpha   90.00
_cell.angle_beta   90.00
_cell.angle_gamma   90.00
#
_symmetry.space_group_name_H-M   'P 1'
#
loop_
_entity.id
_entity.type
_entity.pdbx_description
1 polymer ?
#
loop_
_entity_poly.entity_id
_entity_poly.type
_entity_poly.pdbx_seq_one_letter_code
_entity_poly.pdbx_strand_id
1 'polypeptide(L)'
;MELVKTTSEFVEIKSSHARKIVWYYKKNIDDCFNYHTFLESSKNKLINLLKFLSVNHPIKYNLKMEVTYKRPHLDNSSENRAFKTISKEIFTDTRIRNVIEKYFTRLIQEEDEYIGKGSGFTLECIDGLFLCVYKYTPMGGSSYI
;
A
#
# COMPACT_ATOMS: atom_id res chain seq x y z
N MET A 1 22.33 -6.29 -16.21
CA MET A 1 21.05 -6.20 -15.48
C MET A 1 21.24 -5.14 -14.41
N GLU A 2 20.79 -3.91 -14.66
CA GLU A 2 20.88 -2.85 -13.64
C GLU A 2 19.75 -3.03 -12.62
N LEU A 3 20.16 -3.28 -11.37
CA LEU A 3 19.33 -3.08 -10.20
C LEU A 3 19.00 -1.58 -10.12
N VAL A 4 17.81 -1.22 -10.60
CA VAL A 4 17.23 0.10 -10.41
C VAL A 4 17.17 0.35 -8.91
N LYS A 5 18.08 1.22 -8.43
CA LYS A 5 18.09 1.72 -7.05
C LYS A 5 16.69 2.19 -6.71
N THR A 6 16.04 1.42 -5.87
CA THR A 6 14.72 1.71 -5.33
C THR A 6 14.77 3.09 -4.70
N THR A 7 13.89 3.99 -5.13
CA THR A 7 13.66 5.29 -4.49
C THR A 7 13.58 5.07 -2.98
N SER A 8 14.50 5.71 -2.24
CA SER A 8 15.01 5.39 -0.89
C SER A 8 14.03 5.01 0.24
N GLU A 9 12.73 5.07 0.03
CA GLU A 9 11.70 4.79 1.03
C GLU A 9 10.86 3.54 0.75
N PHE A 10 10.67 3.16 -0.52
CA PHE A 10 9.99 1.91 -0.87
C PHE A 10 11.02 0.94 -1.42
N VAL A 11 11.29 -0.13 -0.66
CA VAL A 11 12.28 -1.15 -1.01
C VAL A 11 11.58 -2.37 -1.59
N GLU A 12 12.09 -2.92 -2.70
CA GLU A 12 11.60 -4.20 -3.22
C GLU A 12 12.00 -5.32 -2.25
N ILE A 13 11.00 -6.01 -1.68
CA ILE A 13 11.24 -7.08 -0.69
C ILE A 13 11.08 -8.48 -1.27
N LYS A 14 10.33 -8.61 -2.36
CA LYS A 14 10.00 -9.90 -2.98
C LYS A 14 9.55 -9.71 -4.42
N SER A 15 9.79 -10.71 -5.25
CA SER A 15 9.13 -10.87 -6.54
C SER A 15 8.74 -12.33 -6.79
N SER A 16 7.79 -12.57 -7.68
CA SER A 16 7.28 -13.90 -8.02
C SER A 16 6.81 -13.99 -9.47
N HIS A 17 6.63 -15.22 -9.96
CA HIS A 17 6.17 -15.54 -11.32
C HIS A 17 6.97 -14.82 -12.41
N ALA A 18 8.30 -14.96 -12.40
CA ALA A 18 9.19 -14.25 -13.33
C ALA A 18 8.98 -12.70 -13.31
N ARG A 19 8.90 -12.14 -12.10
CA ARG A 19 8.62 -10.71 -11.82
C ARG A 19 7.29 -10.21 -12.39
N LYS A 20 6.31 -11.09 -12.61
CA LYS A 20 4.92 -10.67 -12.86
C LYS A 20 4.27 -10.08 -11.62
N ILE A 21 4.75 -10.43 -10.43
CA ILE A 21 4.31 -9.84 -9.16
C ILE A 21 5.55 -9.35 -8.42
N VAL A 22 5.51 -8.10 -7.95
CA VAL A 22 6.59 -7.47 -7.20
C VAL A 22 5.99 -6.79 -5.96
N TRP A 23 6.62 -6.99 -4.81
CA TRP A 23 6.24 -6.36 -3.56
C TRP A 23 7.29 -5.34 -3.14
N TYR A 24 6.81 -4.14 -2.82
CA TYR A 24 7.59 -3.08 -2.21
C TYR A 24 7.09 -2.84 -0.79
N TYR A 25 8.00 -2.41 0.09
CA TYR A 25 7.70 -2.10 1.47
C TYR A 25 8.32 -0.77 1.87
N LYS A 26 7.51 0.09 2.50
CA LYS A 26 7.98 1.25 3.24
C LYS A 26 7.81 0.98 4.73
N LYS A 27 8.94 0.82 5.43
CA LYS A 27 8.96 0.69 6.88
C LYS A 27 8.67 2.05 7.53
N ASN A 28 7.96 2.05 8.64
CA ASN A 28 7.86 3.22 9.50
C ASN A 28 9.16 3.36 10.32
N ILE A 29 10.08 4.20 9.84
CA ILE A 29 11.38 4.42 10.52
C ILE A 29 11.29 5.59 11.52
N ASP A 30 10.39 6.54 11.25
CA ASP A 30 10.24 7.76 12.04
C ASP A 30 9.33 7.58 13.27
N ASP A 31 9.00 6.32 13.62
CA ASP A 31 8.02 5.94 14.65
C ASP A 31 6.76 6.82 14.60
N CYS A 32 6.21 6.99 13.39
CA CYS A 32 4.98 7.74 13.24
C CYS A 32 3.84 6.98 13.91
N PHE A 33 3.26 7.55 14.97
CA PHE A 33 2.09 7.00 15.68
C PHE A 33 0.76 7.47 15.10
N ASN A 34 0.78 8.19 13.97
CA ASN A 34 -0.43 8.70 13.35
C ASN A 34 -0.58 8.13 11.93
N TYR A 35 -1.66 7.38 11.73
CA TYR A 35 -1.95 6.66 10.50
C TYR A 35 -2.07 7.60 9.29
N HIS A 36 -2.77 8.72 9.45
CA HIS A 36 -2.92 9.74 8.42
C HIS A 36 -1.56 10.38 8.07
N THR A 37 -0.78 10.80 9.06
CA THR A 37 0.53 11.42 8.85
C THR A 37 1.50 10.49 8.13
N PHE A 38 1.52 9.19 8.49
CA PHE A 38 2.35 8.19 7.82
C PHE A 38 1.95 7.98 6.36
N LEU A 39 0.65 7.91 6.07
CA LEU A 39 0.18 7.80 4.69
C LEU A 39 0.51 9.05 3.88
N GLU A 40 0.27 10.25 4.42
CA GLU A 40 0.59 11.51 3.75
C GLU A 40 2.08 11.65 3.44
N SER A 41 2.96 11.29 4.37
CA SER A 41 4.41 11.32 4.13
C SER A 41 4.83 10.33 3.03
N SER A 42 4.14 9.19 2.93
CA SER A 42 4.36 8.15 1.92
C SER A 42 3.83 8.51 0.53
N LYS A 43 2.87 9.44 0.44
CA LYS A 43 2.05 9.70 -0.75
C LYS A 43 2.87 10.00 -2.00
N ASN A 44 3.75 11.00 -1.93
CA ASN A 44 4.49 11.49 -3.09
C ASN A 44 5.45 10.43 -3.65
N LYS A 45 6.12 9.68 -2.77
CA LYS A 45 7.02 8.59 -3.19
C LYS A 45 6.25 7.44 -3.82
N LEU A 46 5.10 7.06 -3.25
CA LEU A 46 4.22 6.05 -3.82
C LEU A 46 3.73 6.45 -5.21
N ILE A 47 3.28 7.70 -5.39
CA ILE A 47 2.86 8.22 -6.70
C ILE A 47 4.00 8.14 -7.72
N ASN A 48 5.20 8.57 -7.33
CA ASN A 48 6.36 8.54 -8.23
C ASN A 48 6.77 7.12 -8.60
N LEU A 49 6.74 6.19 -7.64
CA LEU A 49 7.01 4.78 -7.90
C LEU A 49 5.97 4.17 -8.84
N LEU A 50 4.67 4.41 -8.62
CA LEU A 50 3.62 3.91 -9.49
C LEU A 50 3.72 4.49 -10.90
N LYS A 51 3.99 5.79 -11.03
CA LYS A 51 4.26 6.42 -12.33
C LYS A 51 5.42 5.76 -13.04
N PHE A 52 6.54 5.56 -12.35
CA PHE A 52 7.74 4.91 -12.89
C PHE A 52 7.44 3.48 -13.37
N LEU A 53 6.69 2.71 -12.58
CA LEU A 53 6.33 1.34 -12.91
C LEU A 53 5.29 1.24 -14.04
N SER A 54 4.46 2.27 -14.23
CA SER A 54 3.43 2.30 -15.26
C SER A 54 3.84 3.03 -16.55
N VAL A 55 5.09 3.49 -16.68
CA VAL A 55 5.54 4.24 -17.88
C VAL A 55 5.40 3.40 -19.14
N ASN A 56 5.83 2.14 -19.08
CA ASN A 56 5.97 1.29 -20.28
C ASN A 56 4.80 0.34 -20.49
N HIS A 57 4.06 0.01 -19.44
CA HIS A 57 2.93 -0.89 -19.52
C HIS A 57 1.91 -0.61 -18.41
N PRO A 58 0.63 -0.92 -18.65
CA PRO A 58 -0.36 -0.93 -17.59
C PRO A 58 0.07 -1.83 -16.43
N ILE A 59 -0.27 -1.40 -15.23
CA ILE A 59 -0.03 -2.18 -14.02
C ILE A 59 -1.33 -2.34 -13.26
N LYS A 60 -1.41 -3.39 -12.45
CA LYS A 60 -2.42 -3.51 -11.42
C LYS A 60 -1.72 -3.46 -10.08
N TYR A 61 -2.29 -2.78 -9.09
CA TYR A 61 -1.66 -2.63 -7.78
C TYR A 61 -2.68 -2.73 -6.65
N ASN A 62 -2.21 -3.07 -5.46
CA ASN A 62 -2.98 -2.92 -4.23
C ASN A 62 -2.04 -2.48 -3.09
N LEU A 63 -2.63 -1.88 -2.07
CA LEU A 63 -1.94 -1.45 -0.86
C LEU A 63 -2.35 -2.35 0.31
N LYS A 64 -1.44 -2.55 1.24
CA LYS A 64 -1.72 -3.19 2.53
C LYS A 64 -0.94 -2.46 3.62
N MET A 65 -1.63 -1.88 4.58
CA MET A 65 -1.07 -1.33 5.79
C MET A 65 -0.96 -2.43 6.84
N GLU A 66 0.17 -2.52 7.53
CA GLU A 66 0.36 -3.39 8.70
C GLU A 66 0.61 -2.53 9.94
N VAL A 67 -0.11 -2.86 11.00
CA VAL A 67 -0.21 -2.08 12.22
C VAL A 67 -0.35 -3.03 13.39
N THR A 68 0.32 -2.73 14.49
CA THR A 68 0.16 -3.46 15.75
C THR A 68 -0.66 -2.64 16.73
N TYR A 69 -1.66 -3.28 17.33
CA TYR A 69 -2.53 -2.70 18.35
C TYR A 69 -2.33 -3.42 19.67
N LYS A 70 -2.61 -2.77 20.79
CA LYS A 70 -2.61 -3.39 22.12
C LYS A 70 -3.82 -3.01 22.94
N ARG A 71 -4.16 -3.83 23.92
CA ARG A 71 -5.15 -3.45 24.94
C ARG A 71 -4.44 -2.76 26.10
N PRO A 72 -4.85 -1.54 26.49
CA PRO A 72 -4.34 -0.90 27.69
C PRO A 72 -4.55 -1.82 28.90
N HIS A 73 -3.55 -1.91 29.78
CA HIS A 73 -3.61 -2.66 31.04
C HIS A 73 -3.71 -4.19 30.92
N LEU A 74 -3.46 -4.76 29.75
CA LEU A 74 -3.32 -6.21 29.58
C LEU A 74 -1.96 -6.53 28.96
N ASP A 75 -1.11 -7.20 29.73
CA ASP A 75 0.20 -7.65 29.25
C ASP A 75 0.05 -8.68 28.12
N ASN A 76 1.00 -8.66 27.19
CA ASN A 76 1.03 -9.55 26.01
C ASN A 76 -0.24 -9.50 25.14
N SER A 77 -0.90 -8.34 25.08
CA SER A 77 -2.12 -8.11 24.29
C SER A 77 -1.87 -7.52 22.90
N SER A 78 -0.61 -7.46 22.46
CA SER A 78 -0.25 -6.94 21.15
C SER A 78 -0.81 -7.85 20.05
N GLU A 79 -1.60 -7.27 19.16
CA GLU A 79 -2.22 -7.92 18.02
C GLU A 79 -1.84 -7.20 16.74
N ASN A 80 -1.26 -7.94 15.79
CA ASN A 80 -1.00 -7.43 14.46
C ASN A 80 -2.27 -7.44 13.61
N ARG A 81 -2.54 -6.33 12.94
CA ARG A 81 -3.69 -6.11 12.07
C ARG A 81 -3.23 -5.53 10.74
N ALA A 82 -3.94 -5.90 9.69
CA ALA A 82 -3.64 -5.43 8.36
C ALA A 82 -4.90 -4.95 7.63
N PHE A 83 -4.79 -3.76 7.03
CA PHE A 83 -5.86 -3.14 6.22
C PHE A 83 -5.43 -3.13 4.77
N LYS A 84 -6.26 -3.67 3.86
CA LYS A 84 -5.86 -3.93 2.48
C LYS A 84 -6.88 -3.37 1.49
N THR A 85 -6.37 -2.65 0.49
CA THR A 85 -7.22 -2.18 -0.61
C THR A 85 -7.48 -3.30 -1.61
N ILE A 86 -8.60 -3.18 -2.33
CA ILE A 86 -8.79 -3.94 -3.56
C ILE A 86 -7.71 -3.59 -4.58
N SER A 87 -7.51 -4.49 -5.55
CA SER A 87 -6.55 -4.27 -6.63
C SER A 87 -7.11 -3.34 -7.71
N LYS A 88 -6.29 -2.40 -8.19
CA LYS A 88 -6.67 -1.38 -9.16
C LYS A 88 -5.69 -1.31 -10.31
N GLU A 89 -6.22 -1.20 -11.52
CA GLU A 89 -5.46 -0.96 -12.74
C GLU A 89 -5.04 0.52 -12.85
N ILE A 90 -3.81 0.75 -13.31
CA ILE A 90 -3.27 2.03 -13.73
C ILE A 90 -2.96 1.91 -15.22
N PHE A 91 -3.63 2.75 -15.99
CA PHE A 91 -3.42 2.97 -17.42
C PHE A 91 -2.72 4.32 -17.65
N THR A 92 -2.29 4.57 -18.89
CA THR A 92 -1.53 5.78 -19.27
C THR A 92 -2.24 7.09 -18.92
N ASP A 93 -3.56 7.12 -19.00
CA ASP A 93 -4.43 8.28 -18.73
C ASP A 93 -4.94 8.33 -17.28
N THR A 94 -4.62 7.32 -16.46
CA THR A 94 -5.10 7.25 -15.08
C THR A 94 -4.52 8.39 -14.24
N ARG A 95 -5.39 9.18 -13.61
CA ARG A 95 -4.98 10.19 -12.62
C ARG A 95 -4.55 9.52 -11.31
N ILE A 96 -3.31 9.02 -11.27
CA ILE A 96 -2.76 8.23 -10.16
C ILE A 96 -2.96 8.90 -8.80
N ARG A 97 -2.75 10.22 -8.70
CA ARG A 97 -2.93 10.97 -7.44
C ARG A 97 -4.34 10.78 -6.86
N ASN A 98 -5.38 10.97 -7.66
CA ASN A 98 -6.77 10.86 -7.22
C ASN A 98 -7.11 9.42 -6.76
N VAL A 99 -6.56 8.41 -7.45
CA VAL A 99 -6.78 7.01 -7.08
C VAL A 99 -6.11 6.71 -5.74
N ILE A 100 -4.90 7.21 -5.51
CA ILE A 100 -4.17 7.04 -4.26
C ILE A 100 -4.86 7.74 -3.10
N GLU A 101 -5.32 8.98 -3.28
CA GLU A 101 -6.07 9.71 -2.26
C GLU A 101 -7.33 8.95 -1.86
N LYS A 102 -8.11 8.44 -2.82
CA LYS A 102 -9.29 7.62 -2.54
C LYS A 102 -8.96 6.37 -1.72
N TYR A 103 -7.82 5.72 -2.01
CA TYR A 103 -7.42 4.50 -1.30
C TYR A 103 -6.86 4.79 0.09
N PHE A 104 -6.19 5.92 0.28
CA PHE A 104 -5.77 6.38 1.60
C PHE A 104 -6.97 6.72 2.47
N THR A 105 -7.96 7.46 1.95
CA THR A 105 -9.21 7.73 2.68
C THR A 105 -9.90 6.44 3.11
N ARG A 106 -9.96 5.43 2.23
CA ARG A 106 -10.54 4.13 2.59
C ARG A 106 -9.74 3.41 3.67
N LEU A 107 -8.40 3.41 3.58
CA LEU A 107 -7.55 2.79 4.59
C LEU A 107 -7.68 3.47 5.96
N ILE A 108 -7.87 4.80 5.98
CA ILE A 108 -8.13 5.55 7.22
C ILE A 108 -9.51 5.20 7.77
N GLN A 109 -10.54 5.14 6.93
CA GLN A 109 -11.90 4.75 7.36
C GLN A 109 -11.95 3.33 7.95
N GLU A 110 -11.28 2.36 7.31
CA GLU A 110 -11.20 0.98 7.83
C GLU A 110 -10.48 0.93 9.20
N GLU A 111 -9.53 1.83 9.43
CA GLU A 111 -8.79 1.98 10.70
C GLU A 111 -9.66 2.63 11.79
N ASP A 112 -10.32 3.74 11.46
CA ASP A 112 -11.26 4.43 12.34
C ASP A 112 -12.41 3.51 12.78
N GLU A 113 -12.94 2.69 11.86
CA GLU A 113 -13.97 1.69 12.17
C GLU A 113 -13.47 0.58 13.10
N TYR A 114 -12.18 0.23 13.03
CA TYR A 114 -11.58 -0.79 13.88
C TYR A 114 -11.39 -0.28 15.32
N ILE A 115 -10.95 0.97 15.49
CA ILE A 115 -10.82 1.62 16.81
C ILE A 115 -12.20 1.98 17.37
N GLY A 116 -13.07 2.57 16.56
CA GLY A 116 -14.32 3.21 16.99
C GLY A 116 -15.39 2.27 17.56
N LYS A 117 -15.26 0.95 17.38
CA LYS A 117 -16.23 -0.05 17.88
C LYS A 117 -16.08 -0.41 19.36
N GLY A 118 -15.41 0.41 20.16
CA GLY A 118 -15.20 0.13 21.59
C GLY A 118 -14.39 -1.15 21.82
N SER A 119 -13.50 -1.48 20.88
CA SER A 119 -12.76 -2.74 20.85
C SER A 119 -11.75 -2.88 22.01
N GLY A 120 -11.51 -1.80 22.75
CA GLY A 120 -10.52 -1.74 23.84
C GLY A 120 -9.08 -1.76 23.34
N PHE A 121 -8.87 -1.67 22.02
CA PHE A 121 -7.55 -1.61 21.41
C PHE A 121 -7.11 -0.16 21.19
N THR A 122 -5.82 0.05 21.37
CA THR A 122 -5.11 1.29 21.09
C THR A 122 -3.98 1.00 20.14
N LEU A 123 -3.70 1.93 19.23
CA LEU A 123 -2.59 1.83 18.30
C LEU A 123 -1.28 1.71 19.09
N GLU A 124 -0.53 0.64 18.88
CA GLU A 124 0.80 0.45 19.48
C GLU A 124 1.88 0.95 18.54
N CYS A 125 1.90 0.51 17.29
CA CYS A 125 2.82 1.02 16.28
C CYS A 125 2.28 0.77 14.86
N ILE A 126 2.74 1.58 13.92
CA ILE A 126 2.56 1.30 12.49
C ILE A 126 3.81 0.57 12.02
N ASP A 127 3.67 -0.65 11.51
CA ASP A 127 4.81 -1.44 11.01
C ASP A 127 5.30 -0.86 9.67
N GLY A 128 4.35 -0.64 8.75
CA GLY A 128 4.63 -0.03 7.45
C GLY A 128 3.55 -0.25 6.39
N LEU A 129 3.89 0.18 5.17
CA LEU A 129 3.02 0.12 3.99
C LEU A 129 3.60 -0.82 2.93
N PHE A 130 2.84 -1.84 2.58
CA PHE A 130 3.11 -2.71 1.44
C PHE A 130 2.43 -2.18 0.19
N LEU A 131 3.19 -2.15 -0.89
CA LEU A 131 2.70 -2.00 -2.26
C LEU A 131 2.94 -3.32 -3.00
N CYS A 132 1.87 -3.93 -3.49
CA CYS A 132 1.95 -5.08 -4.39
C CYS A 132 1.59 -4.65 -5.80
N VAL A 133 2.47 -4.94 -6.76
CA VAL A 133 2.32 -4.56 -8.17
C VAL A 133 2.33 -5.82 -9.03
N TYR A 134 1.36 -5.88 -9.94
CA TYR A 134 1.18 -6.92 -10.92
C TYR A 134 1.45 -6.34 -12.30
N LYS A 135 2.24 -7.04 -13.11
CA LYS A 135 2.24 -6.82 -14.56
C LYS A 135 0.84 -7.13 -15.08
N TYR A 136 0.24 -6.15 -15.75
CA TYR A 136 -1.14 -6.25 -16.20
C TYR A 136 -1.19 -6.13 -17.72
N THR A 137 -1.71 -7.17 -18.36
CA THR A 137 -2.10 -7.12 -19.76
C THR A 137 -3.62 -6.94 -19.79
N PRO A 138 -4.14 -5.81 -20.30
CA PRO A 138 -5.57 -5.63 -20.47
C PRO A 138 -6.12 -6.78 -21.32
N MET A 139 -7.30 -7.30 -20.98
CA MET A 139 -7.95 -8.26 -21.87
C MET A 139 -8.27 -7.52 -23.17
N GLY A 140 -7.63 -7.92 -24.27
CA GLY A 140 -7.93 -7.40 -25.59
C GLY A 140 -9.39 -7.70 -25.90
N GLY A 141 -10.16 -6.68 -26.29
CA GLY A 141 -11.51 -6.90 -26.81
C GLY A 141 -11.41 -7.90 -27.95
N SER A 142 -12.13 -9.01 -27.84
CA SER A 142 -12.35 -9.88 -28.98
C SER A 142 -12.99 -9.03 -30.06
N SER A 143 -12.24 -8.74 -31.13
CA SER A 143 -12.76 -8.08 -32.31
C SER A 143 -13.80 -9.00 -32.94
N TYR A 144 -15.06 -8.85 -32.55
CA TYR A 144 -16.17 -9.24 -33.41
C TYR A 144 -16.44 -8.03 -34.32
N ILE A 145 -15.74 -8.01 -35.45
CA ILE A 145 -16.19 -7.30 -36.65
C ILE A 145 -16.77 -8.37 -37.57
#